data_AF-A0A6L6E2D3-F1
#
_entry.id   AF-A0A6L6E2D3-F1
#
_cell.length_a   1.000
_cell.length_b   1.000
_cell.length_c   1.000
_cell.angle_alpha   90.00
_cell.angle_beta   90.00
_cell.angle_gamma   90.00
#
_symmetry.space_group_name_H-M   'P 1'
#
loop_
_entity.id
_entity.type
_entity.pdbx_description
1 polymer ?
#
loop_
_entity_poly.entity_id
_entity_poly.type
_entity_poly.pdbx_seq_one_letter_code
_entity_poly.pdbx_strand_id
1 'polypeptide(L)'
;MTHALNWPSILGKLLAKSDLDRAEAAWAMTEIMSGDAAEAQIGAFMMALRSKGESVDELAGLVDVMLEHSVLLNTGNDAVDIVGTGGDLAGTVNVSSMSAVLCSAAGVPVMKHGSRSASGKTGSSEMLEVLGIRLDLSPERVADVFREIGLTFFFAPVFHPAMRHVAPVRKALGVPTTFNFLGPLANPAQPIATSLGVANRAVAPLMAAEVAARGRSALVFRGSDGLDELTTTGISEIWQVSGGEVREFVLDPTNLGLAKANSADLAGGDAQHNAKVARIVLGADNWDAALQPARDIVRLNAAGGIVAYRLAKDATQTDLDIHERFSAALAQVDAAIAAGAPAQKLSAWITATQA
;
A
#
# COMPACT_ATOMS: atom_id res chain seq x y z
N MET A 1 -22.49 -0.69 -34.23
CA MET A 1 -21.13 -0.40 -34.75
C MET A 1 -20.25 -0.22 -33.54
N THR A 2 -19.42 -1.20 -33.20
CA THR A 2 -18.36 -1.01 -32.22
C THR A 2 -17.37 -0.03 -32.82
N HIS A 3 -17.36 1.22 -32.36
CA HIS A 3 -16.33 2.17 -32.77
C HIS A 3 -14.98 1.59 -32.36
N ALA A 4 -14.05 1.45 -33.31
CA ALA A 4 -12.71 0.99 -33.01
C ALA A 4 -12.06 1.95 -32.02
N LEU A 5 -11.61 1.44 -30.87
CA LEU A 5 -10.96 2.23 -29.84
C LEU A 5 -9.67 2.84 -30.39
N ASN A 6 -9.48 4.14 -30.15
CA ASN A 6 -8.33 4.90 -30.59
C ASN A 6 -8.12 6.14 -29.71
N TRP A 7 -6.90 6.67 -29.71
CA TRP A 7 -6.52 7.82 -28.87
C TRP A 7 -7.42 9.05 -29.04
N PRO A 8 -7.77 9.53 -30.27
CA PRO A 8 -8.70 10.63 -30.43
C PRO A 8 -10.05 10.42 -29.73
N SER A 9 -10.61 9.20 -29.81
CA SER A 9 -11.89 8.88 -29.15
C SER A 9 -11.80 8.90 -27.63
N ILE A 10 -10.76 8.27 -27.06
CA ILE A 10 -10.52 8.22 -25.62
C ILE A 10 -10.26 9.61 -25.05
N LEU A 11 -9.35 10.36 -25.65
CA LEU A 11 -9.01 11.72 -25.19
C LEU A 11 -10.20 12.67 -25.38
N GLY A 12 -10.96 12.53 -26.47
CA GLY A 12 -12.18 13.30 -26.70
C GLY A 12 -13.22 13.12 -25.60
N LYS A 13 -13.46 11.87 -25.16
CA LYS A 13 -14.36 11.58 -24.03
C LYS A 13 -13.87 12.21 -22.72
N LEU A 14 -12.60 12.05 -22.39
CA LEU A 14 -12.02 12.62 -21.17
C LEU A 14 -12.07 14.15 -21.16
N LEU A 15 -11.79 14.80 -22.31
CA LEU A 15 -11.92 16.25 -22.46
C LEU A 15 -13.36 16.74 -22.31
N ALA A 16 -14.33 15.93 -22.74
CA ALA A 16 -15.75 16.17 -22.51
C ALA A 16 -16.22 15.83 -21.08
N LYS A 17 -15.29 15.54 -20.16
CA LYS A 17 -15.57 15.15 -18.76
C LYS A 17 -16.50 13.93 -18.64
N SER A 18 -16.46 13.04 -19.62
CA SER A 18 -17.21 11.79 -19.63
C SER A 18 -16.32 10.65 -19.18
N ASP A 19 -16.86 9.75 -18.36
CA ASP A 19 -16.16 8.55 -17.91
C ASP A 19 -15.91 7.59 -19.07
N LEU A 20 -14.74 6.98 -19.06
CA LEU A 20 -14.48 5.78 -19.85
C LEU A 20 -15.13 4.59 -19.16
N ASP A 21 -15.61 3.63 -19.95
CA ASP A 21 -15.91 2.32 -19.39
C ASP A 21 -14.62 1.52 -19.10
N ARG A 22 -14.76 0.39 -18.40
CA ARG A 22 -13.63 -0.48 -18.02
C ARG A 22 -12.83 -0.96 -19.23
N ALA A 23 -13.49 -1.25 -20.37
CA ALA A 23 -12.82 -1.74 -21.57
C ALA A 23 -12.04 -0.63 -22.29
N GLU A 24 -12.57 0.58 -22.28
CA GLU A 24 -11.91 1.78 -22.81
C GLU A 24 -10.67 2.16 -22.00
N ALA A 25 -10.78 2.14 -20.67
CA ALA A 25 -9.64 2.37 -19.78
C ALA A 25 -8.57 1.28 -19.93
N ALA A 26 -8.98 0.01 -19.99
CA ALA A 26 -8.08 -1.11 -20.25
C ALA A 26 -7.36 -0.95 -21.60
N TRP A 27 -8.08 -0.65 -22.68
CA TRP A 27 -7.47 -0.42 -24.00
C TRP A 27 -6.38 0.66 -23.95
N ALA A 28 -6.67 1.81 -23.34
CA ALA A 28 -5.70 2.89 -23.22
C ALA A 28 -4.46 2.44 -22.41
N MET A 29 -4.67 1.67 -21.34
CA MET A 29 -3.58 1.14 -20.54
C MET A 29 -2.76 0.08 -21.27
N THR A 30 -3.36 -0.75 -22.11
CA THR A 30 -2.66 -1.77 -22.91
C THR A 30 -1.72 -1.11 -23.92
N GLU A 31 -2.18 -0.08 -24.62
CA GLU A 31 -1.35 0.71 -25.55
C GLU A 31 -0.15 1.34 -24.81
N ILE A 32 -0.40 1.86 -23.61
CA ILE A 32 0.64 2.44 -22.75
C ILE A 32 1.66 1.38 -22.30
N MET A 33 1.19 0.25 -21.80
CA MET A 33 2.03 -0.80 -21.21
C MET A 33 2.77 -1.65 -22.26
N SER A 34 2.27 -1.69 -23.49
CA SER A 34 2.92 -2.34 -24.64
C SER A 34 4.00 -1.44 -25.28
N GLY A 35 3.99 -0.14 -24.97
CA GLY A 35 4.91 0.84 -25.56
C GLY A 35 4.47 1.37 -26.93
N ASP A 36 3.21 1.13 -27.30
CA ASP A 36 2.63 1.57 -28.58
C ASP A 36 2.09 3.00 -28.53
N ALA A 37 1.87 3.54 -27.32
CA ALA A 37 1.47 4.92 -27.10
C ALA A 37 2.64 5.91 -27.20
N ALA A 38 2.47 6.99 -27.95
CA ALA A 38 3.42 8.10 -27.98
C ALA A 38 3.42 8.88 -26.65
N GLU A 39 4.57 9.43 -26.23
CA GLU A 39 4.68 10.17 -24.94
C GLU A 39 3.63 11.29 -24.80
N ALA A 40 3.29 11.98 -25.89
CA ALA A 40 2.26 13.00 -25.91
C ALA A 40 0.85 12.43 -25.60
N GLN A 41 0.54 11.23 -26.08
CA GLN A 41 -0.74 10.54 -25.79
C GLN A 41 -0.80 10.10 -24.34
N ILE A 42 0.30 9.53 -23.81
CA ILE A 42 0.41 9.15 -22.41
C ILE A 42 0.20 10.38 -21.51
N GLY A 43 0.90 11.47 -21.79
CA GLY A 43 0.78 12.72 -21.02
C GLY A 43 -0.63 13.31 -21.09
N ALA A 44 -1.23 13.35 -22.29
CA ALA A 44 -2.59 13.84 -22.48
C ALA A 44 -3.62 12.99 -21.71
N PHE A 45 -3.50 11.66 -21.78
CA PHE A 45 -4.37 10.73 -21.06
C PHE A 45 -4.29 10.94 -19.55
N MET A 46 -3.07 10.93 -19.01
CA MET A 46 -2.82 11.11 -17.58
C MET A 46 -3.41 12.41 -17.04
N MET A 47 -3.20 13.53 -17.76
CA MET A 47 -3.69 14.83 -17.35
C MET A 47 -5.20 14.97 -17.53
N ALA A 48 -5.76 14.47 -18.63
CA ALA A 48 -7.19 14.54 -18.90
C ALA A 48 -7.99 13.68 -17.89
N LEU A 49 -7.55 12.45 -17.61
CA LEU A 49 -8.15 11.56 -16.63
C LEU A 49 -8.11 12.16 -15.23
N ARG A 50 -6.93 12.61 -14.77
CA ARG A 50 -6.77 13.27 -13.46
C ARG A 50 -7.61 14.54 -13.36
N SER A 51 -7.66 15.36 -14.41
CA SER A 51 -8.45 16.60 -14.42
C SER A 51 -9.95 16.33 -14.43
N LYS A 52 -10.41 15.21 -15.00
CA LYS A 52 -11.80 14.76 -14.94
C LYS A 52 -12.16 14.27 -13.53
N GLY A 53 -11.23 13.57 -12.88
CA GLY A 53 -11.51 12.74 -11.72
C GLY A 53 -11.85 11.32 -12.18
N GLU A 54 -11.27 10.32 -11.53
CA GLU A 54 -11.39 8.91 -11.93
C GLU A 54 -12.72 8.28 -11.48
N SER A 55 -13.26 7.38 -12.30
CA SER A 55 -14.35 6.47 -11.92
C SER A 55 -13.79 5.11 -11.44
N VAL A 56 -14.63 4.31 -10.79
CA VAL A 56 -14.24 2.95 -10.35
C VAL A 56 -13.97 2.04 -11.54
N ASP A 57 -14.77 2.13 -12.61
CA ASP A 57 -14.57 1.33 -13.82
C ASP A 57 -13.26 1.68 -14.54
N GLU A 58 -12.90 2.96 -14.55
CA GLU A 58 -11.61 3.42 -15.07
C GLU A 58 -10.46 2.81 -14.26
N LEU A 59 -10.48 2.93 -12.93
CA LEU A 59 -9.44 2.35 -12.08
C LEU A 59 -9.35 0.84 -12.26
N ALA A 60 -10.48 0.13 -12.29
CA ALA A 60 -10.51 -1.32 -12.47
C ALA A 60 -9.85 -1.72 -13.79
N GLY A 61 -10.18 -1.04 -14.90
CA GLY A 61 -9.60 -1.32 -16.21
C GLY A 61 -8.10 -1.04 -16.28
N LEU A 62 -7.63 0.05 -15.64
CA LEU A 62 -6.20 0.34 -15.54
C LEU A 62 -5.46 -0.73 -14.72
N VAL A 63 -6.01 -1.13 -13.58
CA VAL A 63 -5.39 -2.12 -12.68
C VAL A 63 -5.37 -3.51 -13.32
N ASP A 64 -6.41 -3.90 -14.06
CA ASP A 64 -6.43 -5.19 -14.78
C ASP A 64 -5.21 -5.32 -15.69
N VAL A 65 -4.97 -4.31 -16.52
CA VAL A 65 -3.83 -4.31 -17.44
C VAL A 65 -2.49 -4.23 -16.69
N MET A 66 -2.41 -3.51 -15.56
CA MET A 66 -1.19 -3.53 -14.73
C MET A 66 -0.86 -4.93 -14.22
N LEU A 67 -1.88 -5.72 -13.87
CA LEU A 67 -1.72 -7.10 -13.39
C LEU A 67 -1.40 -8.06 -14.54
N GLU A 68 -2.04 -7.91 -15.70
CA GLU A 68 -1.73 -8.69 -16.91
C GLU A 68 -0.27 -8.53 -17.36
N HIS A 69 0.27 -7.32 -17.24
CA HIS A 69 1.67 -7.01 -17.56
C HIS A 69 2.63 -7.17 -16.37
N SER A 70 2.16 -7.71 -15.24
CA SER A 70 3.01 -7.96 -14.07
C SER A 70 3.72 -9.32 -14.15
N VAL A 71 4.81 -9.45 -13.40
CA VAL A 71 5.48 -10.74 -13.21
C VAL A 71 4.69 -11.56 -12.20
N LEU A 72 3.90 -12.52 -12.67
CA LEU A 72 3.07 -13.36 -11.81
C LEU A 72 3.89 -14.40 -11.05
N LEU A 73 3.48 -14.67 -9.81
CA LEU A 73 4.13 -15.63 -8.93
C LEU A 73 3.18 -16.71 -8.42
N ASN A 74 3.73 -17.91 -8.25
CA ASN A 74 3.05 -18.99 -7.55
C ASN A 74 3.31 -18.90 -6.03
N THR A 75 2.75 -17.88 -5.39
CA THR A 75 2.79 -17.67 -3.93
C THR A 75 1.49 -18.03 -3.22
N GLY A 76 0.40 -18.21 -3.98
CA GLY A 76 -0.95 -18.02 -3.45
C GLY A 76 -1.20 -16.54 -3.10
N ASN A 77 -2.34 -16.27 -2.47
CA ASN A 77 -2.76 -14.91 -2.10
C ASN A 77 -3.19 -14.78 -0.63
N ASP A 78 -2.97 -15.82 0.18
CA ASP A 78 -3.40 -15.84 1.58
C ASP A 78 -2.50 -14.98 2.48
N ALA A 79 -2.65 -13.68 2.36
CA ALA A 79 -1.85 -12.68 3.04
C ALA A 79 -2.58 -11.34 3.10
N VAL A 80 -2.00 -10.39 3.85
CA VAL A 80 -2.33 -8.97 3.79
C VAL A 80 -1.21 -8.18 3.12
N ASP A 81 -1.57 -7.16 2.34
CA ASP A 81 -0.65 -6.09 1.96
C ASP A 81 -0.82 -4.90 2.91
N ILE A 82 0.27 -4.32 3.40
CA ILE A 82 0.24 -3.10 4.22
C ILE A 82 1.00 -2.03 3.47
N VAL A 83 0.27 -1.08 2.88
CA VAL A 83 0.81 -0.18 1.85
C VAL A 83 0.08 1.15 1.86
N GLY A 84 0.74 2.19 1.37
CA GLY A 84 0.14 3.51 1.16
C GLY A 84 0.33 3.97 -0.28
N THR A 85 -0.47 4.94 -0.71
CA THR A 85 -0.27 5.59 -2.02
C THR A 85 1.02 6.42 -2.06
N GLY A 86 1.55 6.79 -0.89
CA GLY A 86 2.52 7.86 -0.72
C GLY A 86 1.93 9.22 -1.11
N GLY A 87 2.81 10.23 -1.16
CA GLY A 87 2.46 11.57 -1.63
C GLY A 87 1.75 12.45 -0.61
N ASP A 88 1.70 12.04 0.66
CA ASP A 88 1.28 12.89 1.79
C ASP A 88 2.27 14.05 2.07
N LEU A 89 3.50 13.92 1.57
CA LEU A 89 4.63 14.83 1.77
C LEU A 89 4.99 15.04 3.25
N ALA A 90 4.50 14.23 4.17
CA ALA A 90 4.78 14.37 5.60
C ALA A 90 6.22 13.99 5.92
N GLY A 91 6.76 12.96 5.25
CA GLY A 91 8.13 12.50 5.49
C GLY A 91 8.29 11.88 6.85
N THR A 92 7.32 11.05 7.23
CA THR A 92 7.37 10.22 8.41
C THR A 92 8.46 9.15 8.28
N VAL A 93 8.77 8.50 9.39
CA VAL A 93 9.45 7.20 9.36
C VAL A 93 8.64 6.20 8.53
N ASN A 94 9.25 5.13 8.03
CA ASN A 94 8.56 4.17 7.15
C ASN A 94 7.57 3.25 7.91
N VAL A 95 6.44 3.82 8.35
CA VAL A 95 5.42 3.18 9.20
C VAL A 95 4.89 1.89 8.58
N SER A 96 4.38 1.91 7.35
CA SER A 96 3.83 0.70 6.71
C SER A 96 4.86 -0.45 6.55
N SER A 97 6.16 -0.14 6.42
CA SER A 97 7.22 -1.16 6.34
C SER A 97 7.52 -1.80 7.68
N MET A 98 7.67 -1.00 8.75
CA MET A 98 7.81 -1.54 10.10
C MET A 98 6.56 -2.32 10.53
N SER A 99 5.37 -1.83 10.15
CA SER A 99 4.09 -2.47 10.42
C SER A 99 3.94 -3.81 9.71
N ALA A 100 4.46 -3.96 8.49
CA ALA A 100 4.50 -5.23 7.77
C ALA A 100 5.32 -6.30 8.51
N VAL A 101 6.51 -5.92 9.02
CA VAL A 101 7.34 -6.84 9.84
C VAL A 101 6.60 -7.21 11.12
N LEU A 102 6.03 -6.22 11.81
CA LEU A 102 5.33 -6.43 13.08
C LEU A 102 4.06 -7.29 12.93
N CYS A 103 3.28 -7.05 11.88
CA CYS A 103 2.08 -7.84 11.54
C CYS A 103 2.45 -9.31 11.24
N SER A 104 3.53 -9.53 10.46
CA SER A 104 4.04 -10.88 10.21
C SER A 104 4.61 -11.56 11.45
N ALA A 105 5.30 -10.82 12.31
CA ALA A 105 5.77 -11.32 13.60
C ALA A 105 4.63 -11.69 14.55
N ALA A 106 3.48 -11.02 14.42
CA ALA A 106 2.25 -11.35 15.14
C ALA A 106 1.52 -12.57 14.56
N GLY A 107 1.97 -13.14 13.44
CA GLY A 107 1.44 -14.40 12.89
C GLY A 107 0.49 -14.23 11.69
N VAL A 108 0.38 -13.04 11.11
CA VAL A 108 -0.40 -12.81 9.89
C VAL A 108 0.54 -12.78 8.67
N PRO A 109 0.33 -13.59 7.62
CA PRO A 109 1.20 -13.55 6.44
C PRO A 109 1.13 -12.19 5.73
N VAL A 110 2.28 -11.63 5.34
CA VAL A 110 2.35 -10.30 4.70
C VAL A 110 3.05 -10.36 3.35
N MET A 111 2.38 -9.84 2.33
CA MET A 111 2.92 -9.68 0.97
C MET A 111 2.95 -8.20 0.63
N LYS A 112 4.01 -7.50 1.07
CA LYS A 112 4.09 -6.05 0.91
C LYS A 112 4.44 -5.68 -0.53
N HIS A 113 3.65 -4.83 -1.17
CA HIS A 113 4.04 -4.19 -2.42
C HIS A 113 4.66 -2.80 -2.15
N GLY A 114 5.70 -2.44 -2.89
CA GLY A 114 6.31 -1.13 -2.73
C GLY A 114 7.28 -0.75 -3.83
N SER A 115 7.57 0.55 -3.92
CA SER A 115 8.52 1.10 -4.89
C SER A 115 9.52 2.04 -4.22
N ARG A 116 10.46 2.55 -5.00
CA ARG A 116 11.31 3.68 -4.60
C ARG A 116 10.47 4.92 -4.41
N SER A 117 10.92 5.80 -3.53
CA SER A 117 10.24 7.08 -3.30
C SER A 117 10.24 7.94 -4.56
N ALA A 118 9.07 8.50 -4.90
CA ALA A 118 8.92 9.44 -6.00
C ALA A 118 9.18 10.91 -5.60
N SER A 119 9.15 11.22 -4.30
CA SER A 119 9.19 12.60 -3.76
C SER A 119 10.57 13.01 -3.22
N GLY A 120 11.57 12.14 -3.30
CA GLY A 120 12.94 12.42 -2.84
C GLY A 120 13.17 12.23 -1.32
N LYS A 121 12.12 11.97 -0.53
CA LYS A 121 12.25 11.47 0.86
C LYS A 121 12.52 9.96 0.86
N THR A 122 13.06 9.38 1.93
CA THR A 122 13.36 7.93 1.99
C THR A 122 12.12 7.06 1.86
N GLY A 123 12.05 6.27 0.79
CA GLY A 123 11.01 5.29 0.57
C GLY A 123 11.25 4.00 1.34
N SER A 124 10.26 3.10 1.26
CA SER A 124 10.32 1.80 1.92
C SER A 124 11.50 0.96 1.42
N SER A 125 11.75 0.94 0.10
CA SER A 125 12.84 0.15 -0.48
C SER A 125 14.22 0.60 0.00
N GLU A 126 14.48 1.90 0.07
CA GLU A 126 15.80 2.41 0.48
C GLU A 126 16.13 2.02 1.92
N MET A 127 15.16 2.13 2.83
CA MET A 127 15.33 1.69 4.22
C MET A 127 15.51 0.16 4.30
N LEU A 128 14.73 -0.63 3.56
CA LEU A 128 14.84 -2.10 3.55
C LEU A 128 16.22 -2.56 3.04
N GLU A 129 16.78 -1.92 2.02
CA GLU A 129 18.14 -2.17 1.52
C GLU A 129 19.17 -1.93 2.64
N VAL A 130 19.05 -0.82 3.39
CA VAL A 130 19.94 -0.52 4.54
C VAL A 130 19.81 -1.55 5.66
N LEU A 131 18.59 -2.06 5.90
CA LEU A 131 18.37 -3.15 6.86
C LEU A 131 18.99 -4.48 6.42
N GLY A 132 19.43 -4.60 5.16
CA GLY A 132 20.06 -5.80 4.61
C GLY A 132 19.10 -6.72 3.84
N ILE A 133 17.87 -6.27 3.55
CA ILE A 133 16.93 -6.99 2.70
C ILE A 133 17.36 -6.83 1.24
N ARG A 134 17.54 -7.95 0.53
CA ARG A 134 17.80 -7.92 -0.92
C ARG A 134 16.53 -7.68 -1.72
N LEU A 135 16.56 -6.68 -2.59
CA LEU A 135 15.46 -6.33 -3.51
C LEU A 135 15.70 -6.78 -4.95
N ASP A 136 16.90 -7.29 -5.23
CA ASP A 136 17.37 -7.78 -6.53
C ASP A 136 17.18 -9.30 -6.68
N LEU A 137 16.25 -9.89 -5.93
CA LEU A 137 15.93 -11.31 -5.97
C LEU A 137 15.17 -11.67 -7.25
N SER A 138 15.35 -12.90 -7.71
CA SER A 138 14.47 -13.43 -8.75
C SER A 138 13.04 -13.56 -8.21
N PRO A 139 12.02 -13.45 -9.09
CA PRO A 139 10.63 -13.63 -8.69
C PRO A 139 10.41 -14.95 -7.93
N GLU A 140 11.03 -16.05 -8.37
CA GLU A 140 10.93 -17.37 -7.71
C GLU A 140 11.45 -17.33 -6.28
N ARG A 141 12.59 -16.65 -6.05
CA ARG A 141 13.16 -16.52 -4.70
C ARG A 141 12.30 -15.63 -3.81
N VAL A 142 11.68 -14.58 -4.35
CA VAL A 142 10.68 -13.77 -3.62
C VAL A 142 9.53 -14.65 -3.11
N ALA A 143 9.09 -15.62 -3.93
CA ALA A 143 8.05 -16.57 -3.55
C ALA A 143 8.51 -17.59 -2.51
N ASP A 144 9.75 -18.09 -2.59
CA ASP A 144 10.34 -18.98 -1.58
C ASP A 144 10.49 -18.28 -0.23
N VAL A 145 11.00 -17.06 -0.21
CA VAL A 145 11.13 -16.25 1.02
C VAL A 145 9.76 -16.08 1.69
N PHE A 146 8.70 -15.86 0.92
CA PHE A 146 7.35 -15.82 1.49
C PHE A 146 6.94 -17.14 2.12
N ARG A 147 7.18 -18.28 1.46
CA ARG A 147 6.86 -19.62 2.01
C ARG A 147 7.63 -19.92 3.30
N GLU A 148 8.89 -19.50 3.37
CA GLU A 148 9.78 -19.73 4.52
C GLU A 148 9.42 -18.84 5.72
N ILE A 149 9.13 -17.56 5.46
CA ILE A 149 9.09 -16.52 6.50
C ILE A 149 7.67 -16.00 6.78
N GLY A 150 6.74 -16.16 5.85
CA GLY A 150 5.41 -15.52 5.90
C GLY A 150 5.47 -14.00 5.74
N LEU A 151 6.57 -13.48 5.20
CA LEU A 151 6.79 -12.08 4.87
C LEU A 151 7.64 -11.99 3.60
N THR A 152 7.21 -11.17 2.65
CA THR A 152 8.03 -10.83 1.49
C THR A 152 7.75 -9.42 0.99
N PHE A 153 8.57 -8.94 0.05
CA PHE A 153 8.43 -7.62 -0.56
C PHE A 153 8.47 -7.70 -2.08
N PHE A 154 7.37 -7.31 -2.71
CA PHE A 154 7.24 -7.18 -4.15
C PHE A 154 7.78 -5.80 -4.54
N PHE A 155 9.00 -5.75 -5.07
CA PHE A 155 9.60 -4.49 -5.50
C PHE A 155 9.07 -4.08 -6.87
N ALA A 156 8.22 -3.05 -6.91
CA ALA A 156 7.45 -2.66 -8.10
C ALA A 156 8.27 -2.53 -9.40
N PRO A 157 9.51 -2.01 -9.42
CA PRO A 157 10.32 -1.98 -10.65
C PRO A 157 10.65 -3.35 -11.25
N VAL A 158 10.72 -4.40 -10.41
CA VAL A 158 10.92 -5.79 -10.85
C VAL A 158 9.61 -6.38 -11.33
N PHE A 159 8.52 -6.15 -10.60
CA PHE A 159 7.25 -6.82 -10.82
C PHE A 159 6.32 -6.14 -11.83
N HIS A 160 6.54 -4.86 -12.13
CA HIS A 160 5.80 -4.12 -13.16
C HIS A 160 6.75 -3.52 -14.20
N PRO A 161 7.49 -4.35 -14.97
CA PRO A 161 8.50 -3.87 -15.92
C PRO A 161 7.92 -2.96 -17.02
N ALA A 162 6.64 -3.13 -17.37
CA ALA A 162 5.94 -2.28 -18.34
C ALA A 162 5.79 -0.81 -17.88
N MET A 163 5.89 -0.54 -16.58
CA MET A 163 5.85 0.84 -16.05
C MET A 163 7.01 1.71 -16.55
N ARG A 164 8.06 1.12 -17.12
CA ARG A 164 9.15 1.86 -17.79
C ARG A 164 8.64 2.75 -18.94
N HIS A 165 7.53 2.38 -19.59
CA HIS A 165 6.94 3.16 -20.69
C HIS A 165 6.27 4.45 -20.19
N VAL A 166 5.83 4.47 -18.93
CA VAL A 166 5.14 5.62 -18.31
C VAL A 166 6.08 6.49 -17.49
N ALA A 167 7.18 5.92 -16.98
CA ALA A 167 8.09 6.60 -16.07
C ALA A 167 8.69 7.92 -16.62
N PRO A 168 9.14 8.03 -17.89
CA PRO A 168 9.65 9.29 -18.44
C PRO A 168 8.60 10.40 -18.43
N VAL A 169 7.38 10.08 -18.86
CA VAL A 169 6.26 11.04 -18.90
C VAL A 169 5.86 11.49 -17.50
N ARG A 170 5.78 10.57 -16.54
CA ARG A 170 5.53 10.92 -15.12
C ARG A 170 6.57 11.89 -14.58
N LYS A 171 7.84 11.63 -14.87
CA LYS A 171 8.95 12.50 -14.45
C LYS A 171 8.85 13.88 -15.11
N ALA A 172 8.50 13.95 -16.39
CA ALA A 172 8.35 15.20 -17.14
C ALA A 172 7.14 16.03 -16.66
N LEU A 173 6.02 15.39 -16.34
CA LEU A 173 4.82 16.05 -15.82
C LEU A 173 5.04 16.63 -14.42
N GLY A 174 5.77 15.91 -13.55
CA GLY A 174 6.14 16.40 -12.21
C GLY A 174 4.98 16.62 -11.23
N VAL A 175 3.75 16.24 -11.61
CA VAL A 175 2.54 16.39 -10.78
C VAL A 175 1.87 15.04 -10.50
N PRO A 176 1.13 14.88 -9.37
CA PRO A 176 0.40 13.66 -9.08
C PRO A 176 -0.72 13.36 -10.09
N THR A 177 -0.78 12.12 -10.57
CA THR A 177 -1.77 11.60 -11.54
C THR A 177 -2.31 10.25 -11.07
N THR A 178 -3.16 9.59 -11.87
CA THR A 178 -3.77 8.28 -11.53
C THR A 178 -2.72 7.24 -11.15
N PHE A 179 -1.60 7.27 -11.86
CA PHE A 179 -0.45 6.41 -11.62
C PHE A 179 0.24 6.59 -10.27
N ASN A 180 -0.09 7.63 -9.48
CA ASN A 180 0.42 7.78 -8.12
C ASN A 180 -0.26 6.85 -7.11
N PHE A 181 -1.44 6.32 -7.41
CA PHE A 181 -2.18 5.47 -6.48
C PHE A 181 -2.69 4.16 -7.09
N LEU A 182 -2.29 3.81 -8.32
CA LEU A 182 -2.56 2.48 -8.86
C LEU A 182 -1.68 1.38 -8.21
N GLY A 183 -0.49 1.74 -7.74
CA GLY A 183 0.48 0.79 -7.18
C GLY A 183 -0.09 -0.12 -6.08
N PRO A 184 -0.78 0.41 -5.06
CA PRO A 184 -1.40 -0.41 -4.02
C PRO A 184 -2.50 -1.38 -4.51
N LEU A 185 -3.15 -1.09 -5.63
CA LEU A 185 -4.19 -1.95 -6.21
C LEU A 185 -3.58 -3.08 -7.06
N ALA A 186 -2.39 -2.83 -7.60
CA ALA A 186 -1.72 -3.70 -8.57
C ALA A 186 -0.70 -4.67 -7.94
N ASN A 187 -0.79 -5.01 -6.65
CA ASN A 187 0.10 -6.04 -6.08
C ASN A 187 0.00 -7.36 -6.90
N PRO A 188 1.09 -7.88 -7.50
CA PRO A 188 1.03 -9.04 -8.40
C PRO A 188 0.45 -10.32 -7.77
N ALA A 189 0.58 -10.48 -6.45
CA ALA A 189 0.05 -11.64 -5.74
C ALA A 189 -1.43 -11.49 -5.34
N GLN A 190 -2.03 -10.31 -5.55
CA GLN A 190 -3.40 -9.98 -5.19
C GLN A 190 -3.84 -10.52 -3.80
N PRO A 191 -3.16 -10.12 -2.70
CA PRO A 191 -3.46 -10.64 -1.37
C PRO A 191 -4.93 -10.48 -0.99
N ILE A 192 -5.51 -11.47 -0.29
CA ILE A 192 -6.94 -11.47 0.08
C ILE A 192 -7.35 -10.25 0.90
N ALA A 193 -6.39 -9.61 1.58
CA ALA A 193 -6.59 -8.42 2.38
C ALA A 193 -5.62 -7.28 2.00
N THR A 194 -6.07 -6.04 2.16
CA THR A 194 -5.21 -4.84 2.04
C THR A 194 -5.47 -3.86 3.19
N SER A 195 -4.41 -3.44 3.87
CA SER A 195 -4.40 -2.28 4.76
C SER A 195 -3.78 -1.12 3.99
N LEU A 196 -4.64 -0.24 3.47
CA LEU A 196 -4.32 0.74 2.45
C LEU A 196 -4.46 2.18 2.97
N GLY A 197 -3.35 2.88 3.08
CA GLY A 197 -3.37 4.32 3.29
C GLY A 197 -3.52 5.12 2.01
N VAL A 198 -4.32 6.18 2.04
CA VAL A 198 -4.54 7.07 0.89
C VAL A 198 -4.42 8.54 1.29
N ALA A 199 -3.42 9.22 0.75
CA ALA A 199 -3.14 10.63 1.10
C ALA A 199 -4.26 11.57 0.61
N ASN A 200 -4.85 11.28 -0.55
CA ASN A 200 -5.90 12.08 -1.15
C ASN A 200 -7.29 11.62 -0.71
N ARG A 201 -7.98 12.45 0.07
CA ARG A 201 -9.32 12.16 0.61
C ARG A 201 -10.36 11.85 -0.47
N ALA A 202 -10.29 12.47 -1.64
CA ALA A 202 -11.24 12.21 -2.73
C ALA A 202 -11.00 10.87 -3.44
N VAL A 203 -9.80 10.30 -3.30
CA VAL A 203 -9.38 9.05 -3.94
C VAL A 203 -9.66 7.84 -3.06
N ALA A 204 -9.63 8.01 -1.73
CA ALA A 204 -9.81 6.90 -0.80
C ALA A 204 -11.11 6.10 -1.02
N PRO A 205 -12.29 6.73 -1.22
CA PRO A 205 -13.52 6.00 -1.52
C PRO A 205 -13.45 5.23 -2.86
N LEU A 206 -12.77 5.78 -3.86
CA LEU A 206 -12.61 5.13 -5.18
C LEU A 206 -11.76 3.86 -5.07
N MET A 207 -10.66 3.93 -4.30
CA MET A 207 -9.82 2.75 -4.06
C MET A 207 -10.57 1.68 -3.25
N ALA A 208 -11.35 2.08 -2.24
CA ALA A 208 -12.18 1.14 -1.49
C ALA A 208 -13.21 0.43 -2.39
N ALA A 209 -13.88 1.19 -3.27
CA ALA A 209 -14.85 0.64 -4.21
C ALA A 209 -14.21 -0.30 -5.25
N GLU A 210 -13.00 0.01 -5.73
CA GLU A 210 -12.25 -0.85 -6.67
C GLU A 210 -11.88 -2.20 -6.01
N VAL A 211 -11.35 -2.14 -4.79
CA VAL A 211 -11.04 -3.34 -3.99
C VAL A 211 -12.30 -4.18 -3.73
N ALA A 212 -13.42 -3.52 -3.42
CA ALA A 212 -14.72 -4.17 -3.23
C ALA A 212 -15.20 -4.87 -4.51
N ALA A 213 -15.07 -4.20 -5.67
CA ALA A 213 -15.44 -4.76 -6.97
C ALA A 213 -14.59 -5.99 -7.36
N ARG A 214 -13.37 -6.10 -6.84
CA ARG A 214 -12.52 -7.30 -6.98
C ARG A 214 -12.84 -8.42 -5.97
N GLY A 215 -13.77 -8.20 -5.03
CA GLY A 215 -14.13 -9.19 -4.01
C GLY A 215 -13.05 -9.41 -2.95
N ARG A 216 -12.14 -8.45 -2.76
CA ARG A 216 -11.09 -8.48 -1.72
C ARG A 216 -11.57 -7.73 -0.48
N SER A 217 -10.98 -8.02 0.68
CA SER A 217 -11.25 -7.25 1.90
C SER A 217 -10.16 -6.19 2.13
N ALA A 218 -10.53 -5.08 2.74
CA ALA A 218 -9.55 -4.03 3.04
C ALA A 218 -9.98 -3.11 4.18
N LEU A 219 -8.99 -2.47 4.76
CA LEU A 219 -9.17 -1.19 5.43
C LEU A 219 -8.47 -0.15 4.57
N VAL A 220 -9.25 0.69 3.88
CA VAL A 220 -8.72 1.88 3.21
C VAL A 220 -8.86 3.04 4.19
N PHE A 221 -7.83 3.83 4.41
CA PHE A 221 -7.86 4.87 5.45
C PHE A 221 -7.05 6.10 5.11
N ARG A 222 -7.34 7.17 5.86
CA ARG A 222 -6.60 8.43 5.83
C ARG A 222 -6.61 9.08 7.21
N GLY A 223 -5.44 9.49 7.69
CA GLY A 223 -5.33 10.29 8.91
C GLY A 223 -5.92 11.69 8.71
N SER A 224 -6.51 12.26 9.77
CA SER A 224 -7.04 13.63 9.74
C SER A 224 -5.96 14.70 9.50
N ASP A 225 -4.70 14.35 9.79
CA ASP A 225 -3.49 15.11 9.51
C ASP A 225 -3.02 14.99 8.05
N GLY A 226 -3.69 14.18 7.24
CA GLY A 226 -3.41 13.97 5.82
C GLY A 226 -2.43 12.83 5.52
N LEU A 227 -1.97 12.10 6.54
CA LEU A 227 -1.13 10.92 6.36
C LEU A 227 -1.90 9.82 5.62
N ASP A 228 -1.17 9.08 4.78
CA ASP A 228 -1.59 7.80 4.24
C ASP A 228 -1.22 6.65 5.20
N GLU A 229 -1.43 6.87 6.50
CA GLU A 229 -1.23 5.92 7.59
C GLU A 229 -2.38 6.11 8.60
N LEU A 230 -2.75 5.08 9.35
CA LEU A 230 -3.57 5.26 10.55
C LEU A 230 -2.76 6.12 11.53
N THR A 231 -3.25 7.32 11.85
CA THR A 231 -2.47 8.31 12.60
C THR A 231 -2.68 8.21 14.11
N THR A 232 -1.65 8.55 14.88
CA THR A 232 -1.71 8.78 16.34
C THR A 232 -1.76 10.27 16.69
N THR A 233 -1.75 11.17 15.70
CA THR A 233 -1.84 12.63 15.92
C THR A 233 -3.28 13.15 15.99
N GLY A 234 -4.25 12.33 15.61
CA GLY A 234 -5.66 12.68 15.48
C GLY A 234 -6.51 11.45 15.17
N ILE A 235 -7.66 11.64 14.52
CA ILE A 235 -8.52 10.55 14.09
C ILE A 235 -8.11 10.03 12.71
N SER A 236 -8.55 8.83 12.35
CA SER A 236 -8.46 8.31 10.98
C SER A 236 -9.85 8.02 10.41
N GLU A 237 -10.11 8.48 9.20
CA GLU A 237 -11.27 8.06 8.40
C GLU A 237 -10.96 6.68 7.79
N ILE A 238 -11.89 5.74 7.86
CA ILE A 238 -11.71 4.37 7.37
C ILE A 238 -12.89 4.00 6.47
N TRP A 239 -12.59 3.55 5.25
CA TRP A 239 -13.48 2.85 4.34
C TRP A 239 -13.16 1.36 4.41
N GLN A 240 -13.92 0.64 5.23
CA GLN A 240 -13.80 -0.80 5.38
C GLN A 240 -14.47 -1.51 4.21
N VAL A 241 -13.74 -2.42 3.57
CA VAL A 241 -14.24 -3.32 2.52
C VAL A 241 -14.36 -4.73 3.08
N SER A 242 -15.55 -5.31 3.02
CA SER A 242 -15.80 -6.71 3.39
C SER A 242 -17.03 -7.23 2.65
N GLY A 243 -16.96 -8.45 2.11
CA GLY A 243 -18.10 -9.07 1.41
C GLY A 243 -18.59 -8.27 0.18
N GLY A 244 -17.72 -7.48 -0.45
CA GLY A 244 -18.07 -6.62 -1.58
C GLY A 244 -18.77 -5.31 -1.19
N GLU A 245 -18.94 -5.02 0.10
CA GLU A 245 -19.53 -3.78 0.61
C GLU A 245 -18.47 -2.84 1.19
N VAL A 246 -18.70 -1.53 1.06
CA VAL A 246 -17.91 -0.48 1.70
C VAL A 246 -18.71 0.10 2.87
N ARG A 247 -18.11 0.17 4.06
CA ARG A 247 -18.67 0.83 5.26
C ARG A 247 -17.68 1.84 5.82
N GLU A 248 -18.16 3.01 6.21
CA GLU A 248 -17.34 4.09 6.74
C GLU A 248 -17.28 4.08 8.26
N PHE A 249 -16.09 4.32 8.81
CA PHE A 249 -15.82 4.43 10.24
C PHE A 249 -14.86 5.58 10.53
N VAL A 250 -14.86 6.02 11.78
CA VAL A 250 -13.83 6.89 12.34
C VAL A 250 -13.15 6.16 13.47
N LEU A 251 -11.82 6.11 13.44
CA LEU A 251 -11.01 5.54 14.50
C LEU A 251 -10.30 6.65 15.26
N ASP A 252 -10.53 6.72 16.57
CA ASP A 252 -9.75 7.56 17.47
C ASP A 252 -8.75 6.67 18.23
N PRO A 253 -7.43 6.84 18.04
CA PRO A 253 -6.43 6.02 18.71
C PRO A 253 -6.45 6.18 20.24
N THR A 254 -7.00 7.27 20.78
CA THR A 254 -7.12 7.48 22.23
C THR A 254 -8.14 6.53 22.87
N ASN A 255 -9.17 6.10 22.14
CA ASN A 255 -10.11 5.06 22.57
C ASN A 255 -9.44 3.68 22.68
N LEU A 256 -8.29 3.51 22.05
CA LEU A 256 -7.46 2.30 22.13
C LEU A 256 -6.36 2.41 23.20
N GLY A 257 -6.32 3.50 23.96
CA GLY A 257 -5.31 3.77 24.99
C GLY A 257 -3.96 4.27 24.44
N LEU A 258 -3.88 4.66 23.16
CA LEU A 258 -2.67 5.25 22.59
C LEU A 258 -2.62 6.75 22.88
N ALA A 259 -1.46 7.25 23.30
CA ALA A 259 -1.27 8.67 23.54
C ALA A 259 -1.25 9.44 22.22
N LYS A 260 -1.78 10.67 22.25
CA LYS A 260 -1.72 11.58 21.10
C LYS A 260 -0.27 12.02 20.87
N ALA A 261 0.25 11.78 19.68
CA ALA A 261 1.59 12.20 19.26
C ALA A 261 1.57 13.59 18.59
N ASN A 262 2.72 14.26 18.55
CA ASN A 262 2.92 15.39 17.64
C ASN A 262 3.47 14.88 16.31
N SER A 263 3.13 15.55 15.21
CA SER A 263 3.64 15.18 13.88
C SER A 263 5.18 15.19 13.81
N ALA A 264 5.84 16.09 14.55
CA ALA A 264 7.30 16.15 14.65
C ALA A 264 7.91 14.89 15.27
N ASP A 265 7.17 14.19 16.14
CA ASP A 265 7.64 12.95 16.79
C ASP A 265 7.64 11.76 15.82
N LEU A 266 6.96 11.89 14.68
CA LEU A 266 6.84 10.87 13.64
C LEU A 266 7.77 11.12 12.45
N ALA A 267 8.51 12.24 12.47
CA ALA A 267 9.36 12.66 11.36
C ALA A 267 10.46 11.62 11.09
N GLY A 268 10.61 11.26 9.83
CA GLY A 268 11.69 10.43 9.34
C GLY A 268 12.90 11.24 8.90
N GLY A 269 13.92 10.53 8.42
CA GLY A 269 15.14 11.09 7.88
C GLY A 269 15.54 10.41 6.58
N ASP A 270 16.84 10.20 6.41
CA ASP A 270 17.38 9.39 5.33
C ASP A 270 17.19 7.87 5.58
N ALA A 271 17.68 7.05 4.66
CA ALA A 271 17.57 5.58 4.74
C ALA A 271 18.28 5.00 5.97
N GLN A 272 19.40 5.58 6.38
CA GLN A 272 20.16 5.15 7.55
C GLN A 272 19.43 5.49 8.84
N HIS A 273 18.88 6.70 8.93
CA HIS A 273 18.06 7.15 10.03
C HIS A 273 16.82 6.26 10.19
N ASN A 274 16.04 6.07 9.12
CA ASN A 274 14.83 5.27 9.18
C ASN A 274 15.13 3.80 9.49
N ALA A 275 16.22 3.23 8.97
CA ALA A 275 16.63 1.86 9.31
C ALA A 275 17.04 1.73 10.78
N LYS A 276 17.73 2.73 11.34
CA LYS A 276 18.04 2.77 12.78
C LYS A 276 16.76 2.83 13.62
N VAL A 277 15.81 3.70 13.26
CA VAL A 277 14.50 3.75 13.93
C VAL A 277 13.80 2.39 13.86
N ALA A 278 13.79 1.76 12.68
CA ALA A 278 13.17 0.46 12.49
C ALA A 278 13.81 -0.62 13.37
N ARG A 279 15.14 -0.68 13.47
CA ARG A 279 15.83 -1.63 14.36
C ARG A 279 15.45 -1.42 15.82
N ILE A 280 15.34 -0.18 16.30
CA ILE A 280 14.95 0.11 17.68
C ILE A 280 13.47 -0.22 17.92
N VAL A 281 12.58 0.24 17.04
CA VAL A 281 11.12 0.03 17.16
C VAL A 281 10.75 -1.46 17.09
N LEU A 282 11.45 -2.24 16.27
CA LEU A 282 11.25 -3.68 16.14
C LEU A 282 12.02 -4.50 17.20
N GLY A 283 12.77 -3.84 18.09
CA GLY A 283 13.47 -4.49 19.21
C GLY A 283 14.76 -5.22 18.83
N ALA A 284 15.33 -4.94 17.65
CA ALA A 284 16.64 -5.45 17.25
C ALA A 284 17.81 -4.68 17.89
N ASP A 285 17.55 -3.44 18.35
CA ASP A 285 18.49 -2.59 19.10
C ASP A 285 17.88 -2.13 20.44
N ASN A 286 18.71 -1.56 21.30
CA ASN A 286 18.30 -1.04 22.61
C ASN A 286 17.17 -0.01 22.49
N TRP A 287 16.18 -0.14 23.37
CA TRP A 287 15.02 0.75 23.40
C TRP A 287 15.40 2.21 23.69
N ASP A 288 14.85 3.12 22.90
CA ASP A 288 14.88 4.57 23.14
C ASP A 288 13.45 5.05 23.42
N ALA A 289 13.22 5.56 24.63
CA ALA A 289 11.90 6.03 25.05
C ALA A 289 11.38 7.19 24.18
N ALA A 290 12.25 7.96 23.52
CA ALA A 290 11.85 9.01 22.59
C ALA A 290 11.15 8.46 21.34
N LEU A 291 11.33 7.18 21.02
CA LEU A 291 10.69 6.52 19.87
C LEU A 291 9.33 5.88 20.22
N GLN A 292 8.77 6.14 21.41
CA GLN A 292 7.43 5.68 21.76
C GLN A 292 6.36 6.10 20.75
N PRO A 293 6.31 7.36 20.25
CA PRO A 293 5.33 7.76 19.24
C PRO A 293 5.46 6.99 17.92
N ALA A 294 6.69 6.76 17.46
CA ALA A 294 6.96 5.94 16.27
C ALA A 294 6.53 4.48 16.46
N ARG A 295 6.76 3.91 17.65
CA ARG A 295 6.30 2.56 17.98
C ARG A 295 4.78 2.46 18.04
N ASP A 296 4.10 3.46 18.60
CA ASP A 296 2.63 3.46 18.71
C ASP A 296 1.94 3.55 17.35
N ILE A 297 2.42 4.40 16.44
CA ILE A 297 1.85 4.45 15.09
C ILE A 297 2.12 3.16 14.30
N VAL A 298 3.28 2.53 14.50
CA VAL A 298 3.61 1.22 13.90
C VAL A 298 2.72 0.11 14.46
N ARG A 299 2.47 0.10 15.77
CA ARG A 299 1.54 -0.84 16.41
C ARG A 299 0.12 -0.68 15.85
N LEU A 300 -0.35 0.55 15.71
CA LEU A 300 -1.69 0.85 15.18
C LEU A 300 -1.86 0.38 13.73
N ASN A 301 -0.89 0.64 12.86
CA ASN A 301 -0.95 0.21 11.46
C ASN A 301 -0.75 -1.30 11.30
N ALA A 302 0.07 -1.95 12.14
CA ALA A 302 0.14 -3.40 12.19
C ALA A 302 -1.20 -4.03 12.61
N ALA A 303 -1.88 -3.44 13.61
CA ALA A 303 -3.22 -3.85 14.01
C ALA A 303 -4.24 -3.68 12.87
N GLY A 304 -4.16 -2.59 12.09
CA GLY A 304 -4.96 -2.41 10.86
C GLY A 304 -4.77 -3.55 9.85
N GLY A 305 -3.53 -3.98 9.62
CA GLY A 305 -3.21 -5.16 8.81
C GLY A 305 -3.87 -6.45 9.32
N ILE A 306 -3.80 -6.70 10.64
CA ILE A 306 -4.43 -7.87 11.27
C ILE A 306 -5.96 -7.82 11.13
N VAL A 307 -6.59 -6.66 11.35
CA VAL A 307 -8.04 -6.48 11.22
C VAL A 307 -8.49 -6.71 9.77
N ALA A 308 -7.78 -6.14 8.78
CA ALA A 308 -8.07 -6.36 7.36
C ALA A 308 -7.98 -7.86 6.99
N TYR A 309 -6.94 -8.55 7.48
CA TYR A 309 -6.79 -10.00 7.25
C TYR A 309 -7.91 -10.82 7.88
N ARG A 310 -8.29 -10.52 9.13
CA ARG A 310 -9.40 -11.21 9.81
C ARG A 310 -10.73 -11.01 9.09
N LEU A 311 -10.99 -9.82 8.57
CA LEU A 311 -12.18 -9.55 7.73
C LEU A 311 -12.21 -10.38 6.45
N ALA A 312 -11.04 -10.62 5.82
CA ALA A 312 -10.94 -11.51 4.66
C ALA A 312 -11.21 -12.97 5.02
N LYS A 313 -10.82 -13.39 6.23
CA LYS A 313 -11.01 -14.76 6.73
C LYS A 313 -12.41 -15.05 7.25
N ASP A 314 -13.07 -14.04 7.80
CA ASP A 314 -14.35 -14.16 8.48
C ASP A 314 -15.12 -12.84 8.37
N ALA A 315 -16.16 -12.84 7.53
CA ALA A 315 -17.00 -11.66 7.34
C ALA A 315 -17.85 -11.31 8.58
N THR A 316 -18.06 -12.24 9.52
CA THR A 316 -18.83 -11.97 10.77
C THR A 316 -18.08 -11.04 11.71
N GLN A 317 -16.78 -10.82 11.48
CA GLN A 317 -16.03 -9.75 12.14
C GLN A 317 -16.66 -8.37 11.92
N THR A 318 -17.49 -8.18 10.88
CA THR A 318 -18.20 -6.91 10.67
C THR A 318 -19.29 -6.61 11.71
N ASP A 319 -19.69 -7.59 12.51
CA ASP A 319 -20.68 -7.43 13.58
C ASP A 319 -20.08 -6.84 14.87
N LEU A 320 -18.75 -6.86 14.99
CA LEU A 320 -18.01 -6.30 16.14
C LEU A 320 -17.71 -4.81 15.95
N ASP A 321 -17.72 -4.06 17.05
CA ASP A 321 -17.28 -2.66 17.03
C ASP A 321 -15.85 -2.55 16.49
N ILE A 322 -15.56 -1.48 15.76
CA ILE A 322 -14.24 -1.29 15.15
C ILE A 322 -13.15 -1.15 16.22
N HIS A 323 -13.41 -0.48 17.34
CA HIS A 323 -12.43 -0.33 18.42
C HIS A 323 -12.16 -1.67 19.10
N GLU A 324 -13.18 -2.51 19.31
CA GLU A 324 -12.99 -3.86 19.87
C GLU A 324 -12.04 -4.71 18.99
N ARG A 325 -12.23 -4.66 17.67
CA ARG A 325 -11.36 -5.35 16.71
C ARG A 325 -9.92 -4.85 16.75
N PHE A 326 -9.74 -3.53 16.79
CA PHE A 326 -8.42 -2.90 16.88
C PHE A 326 -7.75 -3.17 18.24
N SER A 327 -8.48 -3.14 19.36
CA SER A 327 -7.97 -3.49 20.68
C SER A 327 -7.49 -4.93 20.73
N ALA A 328 -8.25 -5.88 20.18
CA ALA A 328 -7.85 -7.28 20.10
C ALA A 328 -6.61 -7.49 19.20
N ALA A 329 -6.51 -6.75 18.10
CA ALA A 329 -5.33 -6.79 17.23
C ALA A 329 -4.09 -6.15 17.88
N LEU A 330 -4.24 -5.02 18.58
CA LEU A 330 -3.17 -4.39 19.35
C LEU A 330 -2.64 -5.30 20.46
N ALA A 331 -3.53 -6.00 21.18
CA ALA A 331 -3.11 -6.98 22.19
C ALA A 331 -2.27 -8.12 21.58
N GLN A 332 -2.61 -8.59 20.37
CA GLN A 332 -1.81 -9.58 19.65
C GLN A 332 -0.45 -9.02 19.24
N VAL A 333 -0.41 -7.78 18.75
CA VAL A 333 0.83 -7.07 18.41
C VAL A 333 1.72 -6.93 19.64
N ASP A 334 1.16 -6.54 20.78
CA ASP A 334 1.90 -6.35 22.04
C ASP A 334 2.49 -7.64 22.56
N ALA A 335 1.74 -8.74 22.48
CA ALA A 335 2.23 -10.07 22.82
C ALA A 335 3.43 -10.46 21.93
N ALA A 336 3.38 -10.17 20.62
CA ALA A 336 4.48 -10.43 19.71
C ALA A 336 5.73 -9.61 20.07
N ILE A 337 5.56 -8.31 20.40
CA ILE A 337 6.69 -7.47 20.81
C ILE A 337 7.28 -7.94 22.14
N ALA A 338 6.44 -8.29 23.12
CA ALA A 338 6.89 -8.80 24.42
C ALA A 338 7.68 -10.12 24.28
N ALA A 339 7.36 -10.94 23.28
CA ALA A 339 8.08 -12.16 22.95
C ALA A 339 9.39 -11.91 22.15
N GLY A 340 9.69 -10.67 21.76
CA GLY A 340 10.83 -10.35 20.89
C GLY A 340 10.68 -10.84 19.45
N ALA A 341 9.47 -11.22 19.03
CA ALA A 341 9.19 -11.79 17.72
C ALA A 341 9.52 -10.85 16.53
N PRO A 342 9.30 -9.53 16.60
CA PRO A 342 9.61 -8.64 15.47
C PRO A 342 11.09 -8.59 15.11
N ALA A 343 11.97 -8.56 16.11
CA ALA A 343 13.42 -8.62 15.90
C ALA A 343 13.85 -9.93 15.24
N GLN A 344 13.29 -11.05 15.72
CA GLN A 344 13.55 -12.37 15.15
C GLN A 344 13.03 -12.48 13.70
N LYS A 345 11.82 -11.96 13.43
CA LYS A 345 11.23 -11.92 12.09
C LYS A 345 12.08 -11.10 11.13
N LEU A 346 12.54 -9.92 11.55
CA LEU A 346 13.43 -9.07 10.75
C LEU A 346 14.74 -9.81 10.44
N SER A 347 15.39 -10.40 11.44
CA SER A 347 16.62 -11.15 11.24
C SER A 347 16.43 -12.34 10.29
N ALA A 348 15.35 -13.11 10.47
CA ALA A 348 15.05 -14.26 9.62
C ALA A 348 14.77 -13.82 8.17
N TRP A 349 14.07 -12.70 7.98
CA TRP A 349 13.82 -12.15 6.66
C TRP A 349 15.12 -11.69 5.98
N ILE A 350 16.00 -10.98 6.70
CA ILE A 350 17.34 -10.61 6.20
C ILE A 350 18.09 -11.86 5.76
N THR A 351 18.23 -12.86 6.63
CA THR A 351 18.94 -14.11 6.30
C THR A 351 18.34 -14.83 5.10
N ALA A 352 17.02 -14.96 5.01
CA ALA A 352 16.35 -15.65 3.91
C ALA A 352 16.55 -14.98 2.56
N THR A 353 16.69 -13.64 2.52
CA THR A 353 16.98 -12.91 1.27
C THR A 353 18.45 -12.96 0.85
N GLN A 354 19.36 -13.40 1.72
CA GLN A 354 20.78 -13.55 1.40
C GLN A 354 21.14 -14.96 0.91
N ALA A 355 20.31 -15.96 1.23
CA ALA A 355 20.43 -17.35 0.79
C ALA A 355 19.96 -17.54 -0.66
#